data_AF-A0A2V6B140-F1
#
_entry.id   AF-A0A2V6B140-F1
#
_cell.length_a   1.000
_cell.length_b   1.000
_cell.length_c   1.000
_cell.angle_alpha   90.00
_cell.angle_beta   90.00
_cell.angle_gamma   90.00
#
_symmetry.space_group_name_H-M   'P 1'
#
loop_
_entity.id
_entity.type
_entity.pdbx_description
1 polymer ?
#
loop_
_entity_poly.entity_id
_entity_poly.type
_entity_poly.pdbx_seq_one_letter_code
_entity_poly.pdbx_strand_id
1 'polypeptide(L)'
;MTSYLELALAPHRTDRAHPAFNKLFIETEWLPNCQALVAWRRLRAPDDRPVWAAHLMVPESSIEAAEFETDRAQFLGRGRTLENPEALTRHLTSSIGAVLDPIFSLRRRVTILPNQRFQFALVTVVAESHEAVVALAHLRAGF
;
A
#
# COMPACT_ATOMS: atom_id res chain seq x y z
N MET A 1 5.29 9.50 10.28
CA MET A 1 3.89 9.15 9.94
C MET A 1 3.91 7.78 9.26
N THR A 2 2.96 6.90 9.59
CA THR A 2 2.84 5.54 9.00
C THR A 2 1.38 5.32 8.63
N SER A 3 1.09 4.98 7.37
CA SER A 3 -0.25 4.58 6.91
C SER A 3 -0.43 3.06 7.00
N TYR A 4 -1.69 2.62 6.98
CA TYR A 4 -2.03 1.19 6.97
C TYR A 4 -3.36 0.96 6.26
N LEU A 5 -3.37 0.13 5.22
CA LEU A 5 -4.56 -0.30 4.49
C LEU A 5 -4.55 -1.81 4.26
N GLU A 6 -5.68 -2.46 4.50
CA GLU A 6 -5.89 -3.87 4.11
C GLU A 6 -6.42 -3.99 2.69
N LEU A 7 -6.01 -5.03 1.98
CA LEU A 7 -6.36 -5.23 0.58
C LEU A 7 -7.39 -6.34 0.41
N ALA A 8 -8.55 -5.99 -0.14
CA ALA A 8 -9.57 -6.95 -0.59
C ALA A 8 -9.41 -7.28 -2.08
N LEU A 9 -9.33 -6.26 -2.95
CA LEU A 9 -9.19 -6.41 -4.42
C LEU A 9 -10.11 -7.48 -5.06
N ALA A 10 -11.31 -7.61 -4.51
CA ALA A 10 -12.35 -8.52 -4.97
C ALA A 10 -13.73 -7.93 -4.64
N PRO A 11 -14.80 -8.38 -5.30
CA PRO A 11 -16.16 -8.02 -4.92
C PRO A 11 -16.43 -8.33 -3.44
N HIS A 12 -17.09 -7.41 -2.74
CA HIS A 12 -17.31 -7.48 -1.28
C HIS A 12 -17.84 -8.83 -0.79
N ARG A 13 -18.80 -9.43 -1.50
CA ARG A 13 -19.36 -10.74 -1.14
C ARG A 13 -18.32 -11.87 -1.24
N THR A 14 -17.50 -11.85 -2.28
CA THR A 14 -16.44 -12.84 -2.52
C THR A 14 -15.35 -12.74 -1.46
N ASP A 15 -14.91 -11.52 -1.16
CA ASP A 15 -13.93 -11.28 -0.12
C ASP A 15 -14.44 -11.75 1.25
N ARG A 16 -15.66 -11.34 1.64
CA ARG A 16 -16.25 -11.72 2.93
C ARG A 16 -16.47 -13.23 3.10
N ALA A 17 -16.72 -13.95 2.02
CA ALA A 17 -16.91 -15.40 2.09
C ALA A 17 -15.60 -16.12 2.44
N HIS A 18 -14.47 -15.69 1.84
CA HIS A 18 -13.17 -16.32 2.04
C HIS A 18 -12.00 -15.31 2.05
N PRO A 19 -11.87 -14.44 3.07
CA PRO A 19 -10.89 -13.34 3.04
C PRO A 19 -9.43 -13.82 2.95
N ALA A 20 -9.07 -14.80 3.79
CA ALA A 20 -7.72 -15.35 3.83
C ALA A 20 -7.33 -16.00 2.49
N PHE A 21 -8.25 -16.73 1.86
CA PHE A 21 -8.01 -17.37 0.58
C PHE A 21 -7.99 -16.37 -0.58
N ASN A 22 -8.73 -15.27 -0.48
CA ASN A 22 -8.69 -14.20 -1.47
C ASN A 22 -7.30 -13.53 -1.51
N LYS A 23 -6.76 -13.23 -0.33
CA LYS A 23 -5.45 -12.57 -0.14
C LYS A 23 -4.26 -13.32 -0.73
N LEU A 24 -4.29 -14.66 -0.80
CA LEU A 24 -3.22 -15.49 -1.42
C LEU A 24 -2.97 -15.23 -2.91
N PHE A 25 -3.85 -14.45 -3.55
CA PHE A 25 -3.79 -14.16 -4.99
C PHE A 25 -3.53 -12.69 -5.26
N ILE A 26 -3.28 -11.90 -4.22
CA ILE A 26 -2.88 -10.50 -4.36
C ILE A 26 -1.36 -10.47 -4.39
N GLU A 27 -0.83 -9.80 -5.41
CA GLU A 27 0.60 -9.50 -5.54
C GLU A 27 0.80 -8.00 -5.37
N THR A 28 2.00 -7.63 -4.92
CA THR A 28 2.37 -6.25 -4.64
C THR A 28 3.64 -5.85 -5.38
N GLU A 29 3.75 -4.58 -5.75
CA GLU A 29 4.90 -3.99 -6.42
C GLU A 29 5.21 -2.62 -5.81
N TRP A 30 6.48 -2.23 -5.85
CA TRP A 30 6.93 -0.88 -5.50
C TRP A 30 7.32 -0.10 -6.76
N LEU A 31 6.74 1.09 -6.94
CA LEU A 31 7.09 2.01 -8.02
C LEU A 31 8.03 3.11 -7.48
N PRO A 32 9.35 3.04 -7.71
CA PRO A 32 10.29 3.99 -7.12
C PRO A 32 10.11 5.42 -7.64
N ASN A 33 9.72 5.60 -8.91
CA ASN A 33 9.61 6.91 -9.55
C ASN A 33 8.51 7.80 -8.96
N CYS A 34 7.43 7.19 -8.45
CA CYS A 34 6.33 7.90 -7.80
C CYS A 34 6.16 7.54 -6.32
N GLN A 35 7.08 6.74 -5.77
CA GLN A 35 7.05 6.27 -4.39
C GLN A 35 5.68 5.69 -3.99
N ALA A 36 5.17 4.79 -4.84
CA ALA A 36 3.85 4.21 -4.73
C ALA A 36 3.91 2.70 -4.52
N LEU A 37 3.02 2.18 -3.68
CA LEU A 37 2.72 0.76 -3.64
C LEU A 37 1.62 0.45 -4.65
N VAL A 38 1.78 -0.64 -5.40
CA VAL A 38 0.77 -1.19 -6.31
C VAL A 38 0.41 -2.59 -5.87
N ALA A 39 -0.84 -2.97 -6.08
CA ALA A 39 -1.31 -4.32 -5.87
C ALA A 39 -2.39 -4.69 -6.87
N TRP A 40 -2.43 -5.98 -7.21
CA TRP A 40 -3.44 -6.55 -8.08
C TRP A 40 -3.77 -7.96 -7.65
N ARG A 41 -4.97 -8.41 -7.99
CA ARG A 41 -5.35 -9.81 -7.82
C ARG A 41 -5.09 -10.57 -9.12
N ARG A 42 -4.36 -11.68 -9.05
CA ARG A 42 -4.19 -12.61 -10.18
C ARG A 42 -5.55 -13.14 -10.64
N LEU A 43 -5.78 -13.10 -11.94
CA LEU A 43 -6.98 -13.65 -12.58
C LEU A 43 -6.99 -15.17 -12.41
N ARG A 44 -8.15 -15.73 -12.06
CA ARG A 44 -8.33 -17.18 -11.90
C ARG A 44 -9.18 -17.80 -13.01
N ALA A 45 -10.00 -16.98 -13.65
CA ALA A 45 -10.83 -17.36 -14.78
C ALA A 45 -10.74 -16.28 -15.88
N PRO A 46 -11.00 -16.62 -17.16
CA PRO A 46 -11.01 -15.64 -18.25
C PRO A 46 -11.99 -14.47 -18.05
N ASP A 47 -13.08 -14.71 -17.32
CA ASP A 47 -14.12 -13.69 -17.05
C ASP A 47 -13.82 -12.84 -15.79
N ASP A 48 -12.73 -13.11 -15.07
CA ASP A 48 -12.31 -12.28 -13.95
C ASP A 48 -11.92 -10.89 -14.47
N ARG A 49 -12.50 -9.84 -13.87
CA ARG A 49 -12.11 -8.47 -14.18
C ARG A 49 -10.85 -8.11 -13.40
N PRO A 50 -9.75 -7.68 -14.05
CA PRO A 50 -8.57 -7.22 -13.34
C PRO A 50 -8.91 -5.98 -12.51
N VAL A 51 -8.42 -5.96 -11.27
CA VAL A 51 -8.48 -4.80 -10.38
C VAL A 51 -7.07 -4.51 -9.92
N TRP A 52 -6.61 -3.31 -10.27
CA TRP A 52 -5.32 -2.76 -9.85
C TRP A 52 -5.57 -1.62 -8.91
N ALA A 53 -4.82 -1.55 -7.81
CA ALA A 53 -4.85 -0.43 -6.89
C ALA A 53 -3.44 0.09 -6.65
N ALA A 54 -3.31 1.39 -6.47
CA ALA A 54 -2.08 2.00 -5.99
C ALA A 54 -2.34 2.91 -4.79
N HIS A 55 -1.37 2.99 -3.89
CA HIS A 55 -1.41 3.85 -2.71
C HIS A 55 -0.14 4.69 -2.61
N LEU A 56 -0.32 5.99 -2.37
CA LEU A 56 0.74 6.99 -2.34
C LEU A 56 0.58 7.89 -1.11
N MET A 57 1.72 8.37 -0.61
CA MET A 57 1.81 9.45 0.37
C MET A 57 2.54 10.63 -0.29
N VAL A 58 1.76 11.65 -0.67
CA VAL A 58 2.20 12.80 -1.49
C VAL A 58 2.39 14.02 -0.59
N PRO A 59 3.63 14.39 -0.27
CA PRO A 59 3.92 15.55 0.57
C PRO A 59 3.82 16.87 -0.23
N GLU A 60 3.52 17.99 0.44
CA GLU A 60 3.55 19.34 -0.17
C GLU A 60 4.97 19.79 -0.58
N SER A 61 6.01 19.14 -0.04
CA SER A 61 7.40 19.41 -0.36
C SER A 61 8.22 18.13 -0.41
N SER A 62 9.33 18.17 -1.15
CA SER A 62 10.26 17.04 -1.23
C SER A 62 10.84 16.72 0.15
N ILE A 63 10.79 15.44 0.51
CA ILE A 63 11.28 14.89 1.77
C ILE A 63 11.99 13.56 1.51
N GLU A 64 12.52 12.96 2.57
CA GLU A 64 13.14 11.64 2.51
C GLU A 64 12.23 10.61 1.82
N ALA A 65 12.89 9.63 1.17
CA ALA A 65 12.20 8.53 0.52
C ALA A 65 11.29 7.78 1.51
N ALA A 66 10.13 7.35 1.03
CA ALA A 66 9.22 6.57 1.85
C ALA A 66 9.81 5.19 2.16
N GLU A 67 9.69 4.76 3.42
CA GLU A 67 9.76 3.35 3.78
C GLU A 67 8.41 2.69 3.46
N PHE A 68 8.40 1.40 3.13
CA PHE A 68 7.16 0.68 2.88
C PHE A 68 7.16 -0.75 3.41
N GLU A 69 5.96 -1.29 3.60
CA GLU A 69 5.71 -2.67 4.02
C GLU A 69 4.47 -3.19 3.30
N THR A 70 4.52 -4.45 2.86
CA THR A 70 3.38 -5.10 2.19
C THR A 70 2.92 -6.38 2.87
N ASP A 71 3.70 -6.94 3.79
CA ASP A 71 3.31 -8.13 4.55
C ASP A 71 2.78 -7.73 5.93
N ARG A 72 1.51 -8.04 6.22
CA ARG A 72 0.90 -7.78 7.53
C ARG A 72 1.65 -8.46 8.67
N ALA A 73 2.16 -9.67 8.48
CA ALA A 73 2.89 -10.38 9.52
C ALA A 73 4.20 -9.66 9.86
N GLN A 74 4.90 -9.14 8.86
CA GLN A 74 6.09 -8.30 9.06
C GLN A 74 5.73 -6.96 9.71
N PHE A 75 4.62 -6.33 9.28
CA PHE A 75 4.17 -5.07 9.85
C PHE A 75 3.80 -5.19 11.33
N LEU A 76 2.95 -6.17 11.66
CA LEU A 76 2.48 -6.38 13.01
C LEU A 76 3.57 -6.94 13.91
N GLY A 77 4.31 -7.95 13.45
CA GLY A 77 5.17 -8.76 14.31
C GLY A 77 4.37 -9.78 15.14
N ARG A 78 5.08 -10.78 15.67
CA ARG A 78 4.45 -11.91 16.38
C ARG A 78 3.77 -11.44 17.67
N GLY A 79 2.48 -11.79 17.84
CA GLY A 79 1.72 -11.54 19.07
C GLY A 79 1.31 -10.07 19.26
N ARG A 80 1.36 -9.26 18.21
CA ARG A 80 1.09 -7.82 18.24
C ARG A 80 -0.16 -7.48 17.44
N THR A 81 -0.67 -6.26 17.66
CA THR A 81 -1.90 -5.73 17.05
C THR A 81 -1.60 -4.42 16.33
N LEU A 82 -2.60 -3.88 15.61
CA LEU A 82 -2.48 -2.56 14.97
C LEU A 82 -2.29 -1.40 15.97
N GLU A 83 -2.68 -1.61 17.23
CA GLU A 83 -2.49 -0.64 18.31
C GLU A 83 -1.03 -0.60 18.79
N ASN A 84 -0.28 -1.69 18.61
CA ASN A 84 1.11 -1.79 19.01
C ASN A 84 1.94 -2.66 18.04
N PRO A 85 2.07 -2.29 16.76
CA PRO A 85 2.79 -3.09 15.77
C PRO A 85 4.31 -2.95 15.89
N GLU A 86 5.04 -4.01 15.60
CA GLU A 86 6.51 -4.02 15.58
C GLU A 86 7.08 -3.04 14.56
N ALA A 87 6.37 -2.81 13.44
CA ALA A 87 6.77 -1.84 12.44
C ALA A 87 7.13 -0.47 13.04
N LEU A 88 6.46 0.00 14.10
CA LEU A 88 6.72 1.32 14.68
C LEU A 88 8.05 1.42 15.46
N THR A 89 8.67 0.29 15.80
CA THR A 89 9.92 0.25 16.57
C THR A 89 11.17 -0.03 15.72
N ARG A 90 11.01 -0.23 14.40
CA ARG A 90 12.11 -0.54 13.47
C ARG A 90 11.88 0.06 12.09
N HIS A 91 12.89 -0.02 11.22
CA HIS A 91 12.71 0.24 9.78
C HIS A 91 11.82 -0.82 9.14
N LEU A 92 11.03 -0.43 8.14
CA LEU A 92 10.18 -1.37 7.39
C LEU A 92 11.02 -2.27 6.47
N THR A 93 10.55 -3.48 6.19
CA THR A 93 11.37 -4.49 5.47
C THR A 93 11.41 -4.29 3.97
N SER A 94 10.50 -3.49 3.42
CA SER A 94 10.35 -3.30 1.97
C SER A 94 10.01 -4.59 1.21
N SER A 95 9.21 -5.49 1.80
CA SER A 95 8.73 -6.68 1.08
C SER A 95 7.83 -6.31 -0.10
N ILE A 96 7.89 -7.10 -1.18
CA ILE A 96 7.01 -7.01 -2.36
C ILE A 96 6.70 -8.41 -2.90
N GLY A 97 5.82 -8.51 -3.88
CA GLY A 97 5.41 -9.75 -4.53
C GLY A 97 4.23 -10.42 -3.84
N ALA A 98 4.19 -11.75 -3.90
CA ALA A 98 3.16 -12.57 -3.29
C ALA A 98 3.47 -12.82 -1.80
N VAL A 99 2.67 -12.22 -0.92
CA VAL A 99 2.74 -12.38 0.54
C VAL A 99 1.44 -12.99 1.05
N LEU A 100 1.44 -13.56 2.26
CA LEU A 100 0.27 -14.30 2.78
C LEU A 100 -0.92 -13.38 3.14
N ASP A 101 -0.64 -12.21 3.70
CA ASP A 101 -1.65 -11.23 4.10
C ASP A 101 -1.19 -9.84 3.64
N PRO A 102 -1.50 -9.45 2.38
CA PRO A 102 -0.99 -8.24 1.78
C PRO A 102 -1.71 -6.99 2.29
N ILE A 103 -0.91 -5.98 2.59
CA ILE A 103 -1.32 -4.64 3.04
C ILE A 103 -0.64 -3.58 2.20
N PHE A 104 -1.12 -2.35 2.29
CA PHE A 104 -0.30 -1.18 1.98
C PHE A 104 0.06 -0.44 3.27
N SER A 105 1.35 -0.27 3.51
CA SER A 105 1.86 0.62 4.55
C SER A 105 2.98 1.47 3.98
N LEU A 106 2.80 2.79 4.03
CA LEU A 106 3.82 3.77 3.70
C LEU A 106 4.23 4.53 4.95
N ARG A 107 5.53 4.79 5.10
CA ARG A 107 6.06 5.61 6.18
C ARG A 107 6.94 6.71 5.64
N ARG A 108 6.73 7.90 6.19
CA ARG A 108 7.63 9.04 6.02
C ARG A 108 7.95 9.69 7.35
N ARG A 109 9.18 10.21 7.47
CA ARG A 109 9.63 11.01 8.60
C ARG A 109 9.64 12.47 8.16
N VAL A 110 9.20 13.34 9.07
CA VAL A 110 9.08 14.78 8.84
C VAL A 110 9.43 15.46 10.16
N THR A 111 10.24 16.51 10.08
CA THR A 111 10.54 17.40 11.19
C THR A 111 9.70 18.66 11.04
N ILE A 112 8.87 18.97 12.04
CA ILE A 112 8.05 20.19 12.07
C ILE A 112 8.67 21.13 13.08
N LEU A 113 9.21 22.26 12.63
CA LEU A 113 9.78 23.28 13.52
C LEU A 113 8.66 24.10 14.19
N PRO A 114 8.94 24.82 15.29
CA PRO A 114 7.96 25.70 15.93
C PRO A 114 7.30 26.64 14.91
N ASN A 115 5.97 26.76 14.98
CA ASN A 115 5.14 27.57 14.08
C ASN A 115 5.18 27.17 12.59
N GLN A 116 5.71 25.98 12.26
CA GLN A 116 5.58 25.43 10.90
C GLN A 116 4.38 24.51 10.77
N ARG A 117 3.96 24.32 9.51
CA ARG A 117 2.93 23.36 9.10
C ARG A 117 3.52 22.43 8.05
N PHE A 118 3.10 21.18 8.09
CA PHE A 118 3.37 20.20 7.04
C PHE A 118 2.03 19.64 6.54
N GLN A 119 1.90 19.51 5.22
CA GLN A 119 0.73 18.91 4.59
C GLN A 119 1.16 17.78 3.66
N PHE A 120 0.29 16.80 3.55
CA PHE A 120 0.44 15.69 2.63
C PHE A 120 -0.95 15.12 2.32
N ALA A 121 -1.05 14.39 1.22
CA ALA A 121 -2.22 13.60 0.87
C ALA A 121 -1.89 12.11 0.94
N LEU A 122 -2.84 11.32 1.42
CA LEU A 122 -2.89 9.88 1.16
C LEU A 122 -3.81 9.65 -0.01
N VAL A 123 -3.27 9.14 -1.10
CA VAL A 123 -4.01 8.94 -2.35
C VAL A 123 -4.09 7.45 -2.62
N THR A 124 -5.30 6.96 -2.82
CA THR A 124 -5.53 5.59 -3.32
C THR A 124 -6.25 5.70 -4.66
N VAL A 125 -5.71 5.05 -5.68
CA VAL A 125 -6.29 4.99 -7.03
C VAL A 125 -6.57 3.55 -7.40
N VAL A 126 -7.57 3.34 -8.27
CA VAL A 126 -7.96 2.02 -8.76
C VAL A 126 -8.12 2.10 -10.28
N ALA A 127 -7.69 1.06 -10.99
CA ALA A 127 -7.82 0.96 -12.44
C ALA A 127 -7.98 -0.50 -12.89
N GLU A 128 -8.26 -0.68 -14.19
CA GLU A 128 -8.49 -1.98 -14.82
C GLU A 128 -7.20 -2.58 -15.43
N SER A 129 -6.08 -1.84 -15.48
CA SER A 129 -4.79 -2.35 -15.96
C SER A 129 -3.61 -1.77 -15.17
N HIS A 130 -2.45 -2.43 -15.29
CA HIS A 130 -1.19 -1.97 -14.70
C HIS A 130 -0.80 -0.60 -15.24
N GLU A 131 -0.84 -0.45 -16.56
CA GLU A 131 -0.47 0.80 -17.24
C GLU A 131 -1.36 1.95 -16.78
N ALA A 132 -2.68 1.70 -16.64
CA ALA A 132 -3.62 2.70 -16.19
C ALA A 132 -3.41 3.09 -14.71
N VAL A 133 -3.14 2.14 -13.81
CA VAL A 133 -2.89 2.45 -12.40
C VAL A 133 -1.55 3.19 -12.22
N VAL A 134 -0.53 2.82 -12.98
CA VAL A 134 0.78 3.50 -13.01
C VAL A 134 0.64 4.92 -13.52
N ALA A 135 -0.11 5.14 -14.61
CA ALA A 135 -0.36 6.48 -15.15
C ALA A 135 -1.09 7.38 -14.12
N LEU A 136 -2.09 6.83 -13.42
CA LEU A 136 -2.77 7.55 -12.34
C LEU A 136 -1.81 7.82 -11.16
N ALA A 137 -0.98 6.86 -10.76
CA ALA A 137 0.00 7.07 -9.70
C ALA A 137 1.00 8.18 -10.05
N HIS A 138 1.53 8.19 -11.27
CA HIS A 138 2.40 9.26 -11.77
C HIS A 138 1.71 10.62 -11.76
N LEU A 139 0.46 10.70 -12.26
CA LEU A 139 -0.32 11.93 -12.25
C LEU A 139 -0.52 12.48 -10.83
N ARG A 140 -0.68 11.60 -9.84
CA ARG A 140 -0.91 11.99 -8.44
C ARG A 140 0.38 12.28 -7.66
N ALA A 141 1.54 11.86 -8.15
CA ALA A 141 2.82 12.11 -7.49
C ALA A 141 3.40 13.52 -7.78
N GLY A 142 2.95 14.18 -8.86
CA GLY A 142 3.48 15.47 -9.31
C GLY A 142 2.75 16.72 -8.83
N PHE A 143 2.13 16.69 -7.64
CA PHE A 143 1.56 17.88 -7.00
C PHE A 143 2.63 18.68 -6.25
#